data_AF-A0A9D4HME5-F1
#
_entry.id   AF-A0A9D4HME5-F1
#
_cell.length_a   1.000
_cell.length_b   1.000
_cell.length_c   1.000
_cell.angle_alpha   90.00
_cell.angle_beta   90.00
_cell.angle_gamma   90.00
#
_symmetry.space_group_name_H-M   'P 1'
#
loop_
_entity.id
_entity.type
_entity.pdbx_description
1 polymer ?
#
loop_
_entity_poly.entity_id
_entity_poly.type
_entity_poly.pdbx_seq_one_letter_code
_entity_poly.pdbx_strand_id
1 'polypeptide(L)' 'MVHIDIDECNNHDQNHCHYYSDCTNTPGSYTCKCIEGYDDLDGNLGRRCEGKINGRI' A
#
# COMPACT_ATOMS: atom_id res chain seq x y z
N MET A 1 25.80 13.74 6.83
CA MET A 1 25.16 12.54 7.41
C MET A 1 24.29 11.97 6.30
N VAL A 2 24.68 10.84 5.71
CA VAL A 2 23.86 10.19 4.66
C VAL A 2 22.80 9.40 5.40
N HIS A 3 21.55 9.81 5.30
CA HIS A 3 20.43 8.96 5.69
C HIS A 3 20.21 7.99 4.54
N ILE A 4 20.47 6.70 4.79
CA ILE A 4 20.19 5.65 3.83
C ILE A 4 18.72 5.31 4.00
N ASP A 5 17.98 5.48 2.91
CA ASP A 5 16.59 5.09 2.81
C ASP A 5 16.47 3.57 2.88
N ILE A 6 15.58 3.07 3.73
CA ILE A 6 15.29 1.65 3.84
C ILE A 6 14.09 1.39 2.95
N ASP A 7 14.22 0.51 1.97
CA ASP A 7 13.11 0.15 1.11
C ASP A 7 12.22 -0.89 1.81
N GLU A 8 11.17 -0.42 2.50
CA GLU A 8 10.24 -1.29 3.22
C GLU A 8 9.35 -2.11 2.26
N CYS A 9 9.32 -1.80 0.96
CA CYS A 9 8.57 -2.59 -0.02
C CYS A 9 9.25 -3.93 -0.35
N ASN A 10 10.56 -4.06 -0.10
CA ASN A 10 11.27 -5.34 -0.28
C ASN A 10 10.93 -6.39 0.79
N ASN A 11 10.26 -5.99 1.87
CA ASN A 11 9.83 -6.91 2.92
C ASN A 11 8.42 -6.58 3.40
N HIS A 12 7.47 -7.48 3.16
CA HIS A 12 6.08 -7.30 3.56
C HIS A 12 5.89 -7.22 5.10
N ASP A 13 6.85 -7.68 5.91
CA ASP A 13 6.83 -7.49 7.37
C ASP A 13 7.29 -6.07 7.79
N GLN A 14 7.91 -5.30 6.88
CA GLN A 14 8.38 -3.94 7.14
C GLN A 14 7.41 -2.87 6.64
N ASN A 15 6.51 -3.23 5.73
CA ASN A 15 5.40 -2.37 5.33
C ASN A 15 4.06 -2.91 5.85
N HIS A 16 3.06 -2.05 5.90
CA HIS A 16 1.69 -2.43 6.28
C HIS A 16 0.73 -2.35 5.10
N CYS A 17 1.24 -2.52 3.88
CA CYS A 17 0.38 -2.51 2.70
C CYS A 17 -0.57 -3.71 2.73
N HIS A 18 -1.75 -3.53 2.16
CA HIS A 18 -2.66 -4.65 1.95
C HIS A 18 -2.10 -5.61 0.91
N TYR A 19 -2.48 -6.88 0.98
CA TYR A 19 -2.06 -7.87 -0.03
C TYR A 19 -2.51 -7.50 -1.46
N TYR A 20 -3.64 -6.79 -1.59
CA TYR A 20 -4.16 -6.25 -2.85
C TYR A 20 -3.80 -4.77 -3.08
N SER A 21 -2.63 -4.32 -2.61
CA SER A 21 -2.06 -3.03 -2.96
C SER A 21 -0.63 -3.15 -3.47
N ASP A 22 -0.25 -2.18 -4.30
CA ASP A 22 1.13 -1.94 -4.67
C ASP A 22 1.80 -1.06 -3.63
N CYS A 23 3.01 -1.45 -3.23
CA CYS A 23 3.89 -0.66 -2.39
C CYS A 23 4.85 0.15 -3.28
N THR A 24 4.99 1.43 -3.00
CA THR A 24 5.98 2.32 -3.64
C THR A 24 6.85 2.95 -2.57
N ASN A 25 8.14 2.63 -2.61
CA ASN A 25 9.14 3.20 -1.72
C ASN A 25 9.38 4.68 -2.03
N THR A 26 9.59 5.50 -1.01
CA THR A 26 9.84 6.93 -1.11
C THR A 26 10.95 7.35 -0.13
N PRO A 27 11.73 8.40 -0.41
CA PRO A 27 12.78 8.78 0.53
C PRO A 27 12.23 9.10 1.95
N GLY A 28 12.56 8.24 2.91
CA GLY A 28 12.13 8.30 4.31
C GLY A 28 10.80 7.61 4.64
N SER A 29 10.12 6.97 3.68
CA SER A 29 8.84 6.28 3.91
C SER A 29 8.39 5.41 2.73
N TYR A 30 7.16 4.90 2.77
CA TYR A 30 6.53 4.22 1.64
C TYR A 30 5.05 4.60 1.53
N THR A 31 4.51 4.39 0.34
CA THR A 31 3.08 4.56 0.08
C THR A 31 2.49 3.26 -0.43
N CYS A 32 1.26 2.95 -0.02
CA CYS A 32 0.51 1.82 -0.55
C CYS A 32 -0.64 2.35 -1.40
N LYS A 33 -0.97 1.63 -2.47
CA LYS A 33 -2.10 1.97 -3.34
C LYS A 33 -2.81 0.71 -3.77
N CYS A 34 -4.11 0.61 -3.51
CA CYS A 34 -4.90 -0.53 -3.97
C CYS A 34 -4.77 -0.72 -5.48
N ILE A 35 -4.59 -1.97 -5.89
CA ILE A 35 -4.49 -2.34 -7.31
C ILE A 35 -5.84 -2.09 -8.01
N GLU A 36 -5.82 -2.01 -9.34
CA GLU A 36 -7.06 -1.79 -10.12
C GLU A 36 -8.13 -2.85 -9.79
N GLY A 37 -9.37 -2.38 -9.62
CA GLY A 37 -10.52 -3.21 -9.21
C GLY A 37 -10.71 -3.31 -7.69
N TYR A 38 -9.80 -2.75 -6.90
CA TYR A 38 -9.94 -2.63 -5.44
C TYR A 38 -9.95 -1.17 -5.02
N ASP A 39 -10.79 -0.85 -4.04
CA ASP A 39 -10.86 0.50 -3.48
C ASP A 39 -10.48 0.49 -2.00
N ASP A 40 -9.85 1.57 -1.59
CA ASP A 40 -9.58 1.84 -0.18
C ASP A 40 -10.82 2.49 0.43
N LEU A 41 -11.70 1.66 0.99
CA LEU A 41 -13.01 2.09 1.47
C LEU A 41 -12.95 2.90 2.77
N ASP A 42 -11.81 2.87 3.46
CA ASP A 42 -11.67 3.34 4.83
C ASP A 42 -10.67 4.52 4.93
N GLY A 43 -10.10 4.95 3.80
CA GLY A 43 -9.14 6.06 3.74
C GLY A 43 -7.77 5.75 4.37
N ASN A 44 -7.41 4.48 4.51
CA ASN A 44 -6.16 4.00 5.08
C ASN A 44 -5.02 3.90 4.06
N LEU A 45 -5.02 4.69 2.99
CA LEU A 45 -3.92 4.79 2.03
C LEU A 45 -3.43 3.42 1.50
N GLY A 46 -4.33 2.55 1.04
CA GLY A 46 -3.97 1.26 0.45
C GLY A 46 -3.64 0.17 1.46
N ARG A 47 -4.00 0.34 2.74
CA ARG A 47 -3.83 -0.70 3.77
C ARG A 47 -5.05 -1.59 3.95
N ARG A 48 -6.19 -1.23 3.35
CA ARG A 48 -7.42 -2.04 3.36
C ARG A 48 -8.10 -1.97 2.00
N CYS A 49 -7.73 -2.90 1.11
CA CYS A 49 -8.23 -2.93 -0.25
C CYS A 49 -9.36 -3.96 -0.39
N GLU A 50 -10.57 -3.47 -0.64
CA GLU A 50 -11.75 -4.30 -0.85
C GLU A 50 -12.09 -4.33 -2.35
N GLY A 51 -12.33 -5.54 -2.86
CA GLY A 51 -12.59 -5.74 -4.29
C GLY A 51 -14.00 -5.28 -4.67
N LYS A 52 -14.12 -4.49 -5.74
CA LYS A 52 -15.40 -4.14 -6.33
C LYS A 52 -15.99 -5.32 -7.11
N ILE A 53 -16.45 -6.36 -6.42
CA ILE A 53 -17.29 -7.39 -7.05
C ILE A 53 -18.63 -6.76 -7.44
N ASN A 54 -18.83 -6.46 -8.73
CA ASN A 54 -20.10 -5.98 -9.30
C ASN A 54 -20.75 -4.81 -8.52
N GLY A 55 -19.98 -3.75 -8.24
CA GLY A 55 -20.54 -2.46 -7.81
C GLY A 55 -21.13 -2.42 -6.40
N ARG A 56 -20.71 -3.31 -5.49
CA ARG A 56 -21.16 -3.26 -4.09
C ARG A 56 -20.20 -2.43 -3.23
N ILE A 57 -20.53 -1.15 -3.08
CA ILE A 57 -20.55 -0.49 -1.76
C ILE A 57 -22.02 -0.30 -1.38
#